data_AF-A0A6C0EXR6-F1
#
_entry.id   AF-A0A6C0EXR6-F1
#
_cell.length_a   1.000
_cell.length_b   1.000
_cell.length_c   1.000
_cell.angle_alpha   90.00
_cell.angle_beta   90.00
_cell.angle_gamma   90.00
#
_symmetry.space_group_name_H-M   'P 1'
#
loop_
_entity.id
_entity.type
_entity.pdbx_description
1 polymer ?
#
loop_
_entity_poly.entity_id
_entity_poly.type
_entity_poly.pdbx_seq_one_letter_code
_entity_poly.pdbx_strand_id
1 'polypeptide(L)'
;MPTTKSHKSHKSKKSKKSPKSKKSSKSKSSSRISRKELSDCKNKYCSKFVDKYDKANIKHMNKLRDHILKNATSSKQKAIIRSNMEKNIKKLTSKKMRKINLDQCMSVFCNTKGCKGTILEDGKKYPPAVKARLFKIVKNKTSQNKLFKESKKIRKTLFKNKSSVLKDNFYEKLSPKMINKLKKQKAVSGCATHGFL
;
A
#
# COMPACT_ATOMS: atom_id res chain seq x y z
N MET A 1 56.55 53.02 40.51
CA MET A 1 55.56 53.09 41.60
C MET A 1 54.48 52.02 41.37
N PRO A 2 54.15 51.17 42.36
CA PRO A 2 53.04 50.22 42.30
C PRO A 2 51.83 50.63 43.17
N THR A 3 50.70 49.92 43.04
CA THR A 3 49.43 50.10 43.79
C THR A 3 48.70 51.44 43.47
N THR A 4 47.37 51.61 43.55
CA THR A 4 46.19 50.72 43.68
C THR A 4 44.98 51.43 42.98
N LYS A 5 43.68 51.04 43.00
CA LYS A 5 42.89 50.08 43.81
C LYS A 5 41.67 49.52 43.03
N SER A 6 41.09 48.45 43.57
CA SER A 6 39.83 47.78 43.20
C SER A 6 38.59 48.69 43.10
N HIS A 7 37.65 48.38 42.19
CA HIS A 7 36.21 48.60 42.39
C HIS A 7 35.39 47.35 42.03
N LYS A 8 34.29 47.11 42.77
CA LYS A 8 33.46 45.89 42.68
C LYS A 8 32.12 46.15 41.97
N SER A 9 31.70 45.13 41.20
CA SER A 9 30.32 44.67 40.99
C SER A 9 29.20 45.65 40.61
N HIS A 10 28.44 45.28 39.58
CA HIS A 10 27.01 44.99 39.82
C HIS A 10 26.53 43.79 39.01
N LYS A 11 25.65 42.97 39.61
CA LYS A 11 25.04 41.79 38.96
C LYS A 11 23.79 42.22 38.17
N SER A 12 23.60 41.66 36.97
CA SER A 12 22.30 41.65 36.28
C SER A 12 22.04 40.30 35.59
N LYS A 13 21.59 39.30 36.37
CA LYS A 13 21.14 38.00 35.85
C LYS A 13 19.80 38.15 35.13
N LYS A 14 19.77 38.43 33.83
CA LYS A 14 18.53 38.25 33.04
C LYS A 14 18.15 36.77 32.99
N SER A 15 16.94 36.46 33.43
CA SER A 15 16.50 35.11 33.76
C SER A 15 16.04 34.31 32.54
N LYS A 16 16.30 32.99 32.56
CA LYS A 16 15.89 32.06 31.50
C LYS A 16 14.36 31.94 31.44
N LYS A 17 13.72 32.48 30.40
CA LYS A 17 12.37 32.07 29.97
C LYS A 17 12.48 31.02 28.86
N SER A 18 12.68 29.77 29.26
CA SER A 18 12.57 28.62 28.35
C SER A 18 11.17 28.61 27.72
N PRO A 19 11.03 28.47 26.38
CA PRO A 19 9.71 28.40 25.76
C PRO A 19 8.97 27.16 26.29
N LYS A 20 7.73 27.37 26.79
CA LYS A 20 6.87 26.28 27.27
C LYS A 20 6.76 25.21 26.19
N SER A 21 7.24 24.00 26.48
CA SER A 21 7.11 22.85 25.60
C SER A 21 5.64 22.62 25.29
N LYS A 22 5.25 22.75 24.02
CA LYS A 22 3.89 22.42 23.58
C LYS A 22 3.64 20.96 23.96
N LYS A 23 2.63 20.72 24.82
CA LYS A 23 2.23 19.37 25.26
C LYS A 23 2.19 18.48 24.03
N SER A 24 3.02 17.44 24.01
CA SER A 24 3.00 16.45 22.94
C SER A 24 1.59 15.88 22.86
N SER A 25 0.95 16.03 21.70
CA SER A 25 -0.36 15.46 21.46
C SER A 25 -0.24 13.95 21.62
N LYS A 26 -0.84 13.40 22.69
CA LYS A 26 -0.83 11.96 22.98
C LYS A 26 -1.18 11.22 21.70
N SER A 27 -0.21 10.50 21.15
CA SER A 27 -0.43 9.63 20.01
C SER A 27 -1.49 8.63 20.43
N LYS A 28 -2.68 8.71 19.83
CA LYS A 28 -3.77 7.77 20.12
C LYS A 28 -3.21 6.37 19.93
N SER A 29 -3.21 5.58 21.00
CA SER A 29 -2.61 4.25 20.99
C SER A 29 -3.21 3.46 19.85
N SER A 30 -2.34 2.89 19.00
CA SER A 30 -2.78 2.08 17.87
C SER A 30 -3.68 0.96 18.40
N SER A 31 -4.98 1.06 18.12
CA SER A 31 -5.97 0.16 18.70
C SER A 31 -5.63 -1.25 18.26
N ARG A 32 -5.49 -2.16 19.24
CA ARG A 32 -4.96 -3.51 19.03
C ARG A 32 -6.01 -4.37 18.33
N ILE A 33 -6.12 -4.22 17.01
CA ILE A 33 -7.12 -4.85 16.15
C ILE A 33 -7.25 -6.33 16.51
N SER A 34 -8.47 -6.73 16.82
CA SER A 34 -8.78 -8.04 17.40
C SER A 34 -8.57 -9.17 16.41
N ARG A 35 -8.38 -10.40 16.93
CA ARG A 35 -8.39 -11.63 16.12
C ARG A 35 -9.70 -11.75 15.30
N LYS A 36 -10.82 -11.27 15.87
CA LYS A 36 -12.15 -11.24 15.26
C LYS A 36 -12.19 -10.31 14.04
N GLU A 37 -11.69 -9.09 14.15
CA GLU A 37 -11.62 -8.13 13.03
C GLU A 37 -10.71 -8.59 11.90
N LEU A 38 -9.56 -9.20 12.22
CA LEU A 38 -8.66 -9.74 11.19
C LEU A 38 -9.28 -10.94 10.46
N SER A 39 -10.03 -11.79 11.18
CA SER A 39 -10.81 -12.90 10.61
C SER A 39 -11.97 -12.38 9.73
N ASP A 40 -12.71 -11.38 10.20
CA ASP A 40 -13.74 -10.68 9.43
C ASP A 40 -13.16 -10.05 8.15
N CYS A 41 -11.99 -9.42 8.22
CA CYS A 41 -11.32 -8.85 7.06
C CYS A 41 -10.94 -9.93 6.03
N LYS A 42 -10.33 -11.04 6.48
CA LYS A 42 -10.00 -12.17 5.59
C LYS A 42 -11.26 -12.76 4.93
N ASN A 43 -12.24 -13.14 5.74
CA ASN A 43 -13.34 -14.00 5.32
C ASN A 43 -14.52 -13.22 4.71
N LYS A 44 -14.81 -12.00 5.19
CA LYS A 44 -15.93 -11.17 4.71
C LYS A 44 -15.50 -10.10 3.71
N TYR A 45 -14.36 -9.43 3.92
CA TYR A 45 -13.84 -8.47 2.93
C TYR A 45 -13.09 -9.19 1.81
N CYS A 46 -11.97 -9.85 2.11
CA CYS A 46 -11.06 -10.33 1.06
C CYS A 46 -11.62 -11.47 0.21
N SER A 47 -12.40 -12.42 0.74
CA SER A 47 -13.12 -13.36 -0.13
C SER A 47 -14.03 -12.62 -1.12
N LYS A 48 -14.92 -11.74 -0.63
CA LYS A 48 -15.87 -11.00 -1.48
C LYS A 48 -15.18 -10.05 -2.46
N PHE A 49 -13.98 -9.53 -2.14
CA PHE A 49 -13.15 -8.77 -3.05
C PHE A 49 -12.63 -9.65 -4.19
N VAL A 50 -12.01 -10.78 -3.86
CA VAL A 50 -11.45 -11.72 -4.84
C VAL A 50 -12.56 -12.34 -5.71
N ASP A 51 -13.69 -12.71 -5.12
CA ASP A 51 -14.84 -13.28 -5.84
C ASP A 51 -15.46 -12.27 -6.83
N LYS A 52 -15.34 -10.96 -6.57
CA LYS A 52 -15.73 -9.89 -7.52
C LYS A 52 -14.65 -9.66 -8.58
N TYR A 53 -13.38 -9.66 -8.20
CA TYR A 53 -12.25 -9.47 -9.10
C TYR A 53 -12.16 -10.59 -10.14
N ASP A 54 -12.26 -11.85 -9.69
CA ASP A 54 -12.25 -13.03 -10.55
C ASP A 54 -13.45 -13.00 -11.53
N LYS A 55 -14.66 -12.67 -11.05
CA LYS A 55 -15.86 -12.48 -11.92
C LYS A 55 -15.69 -11.36 -12.94
N ALA A 56 -15.08 -10.23 -12.56
CA ALA A 56 -14.80 -9.12 -13.48
C ALA A 56 -13.77 -9.53 -14.56
N ASN A 57 -12.71 -10.24 -14.16
CA ASN A 57 -11.70 -10.76 -15.09
C ASN A 57 -12.28 -11.78 -16.07
N ILE A 58 -13.12 -12.72 -15.62
CA ILE A 58 -13.82 -13.66 -16.53
C ILE A 58 -14.67 -12.89 -17.55
N LYS A 59 -15.45 -11.89 -17.09
CA LYS A 59 -16.30 -11.06 -17.98
C LYS A 59 -15.46 -10.27 -19.00
N HIS A 60 -14.31 -9.74 -18.59
CA HIS A 60 -13.39 -9.05 -19.49
C HIS A 60 -12.75 -10.00 -20.50
N MET A 61 -12.23 -11.16 -20.05
CA MET A 61 -11.61 -12.16 -20.92
C MET A 61 -12.59 -12.78 -21.92
N ASN A 62 -13.86 -12.98 -21.55
CA ASN A 62 -14.90 -13.38 -22.50
C ASN A 62 -15.14 -12.29 -23.54
N LYS A 63 -15.33 -11.01 -23.15
CA LYS A 63 -15.45 -9.91 -24.12
C LYS A 63 -14.26 -9.83 -25.08
N LEU A 64 -13.03 -9.99 -24.57
CA LEU A 64 -11.82 -9.99 -25.38
C LEU A 64 -11.77 -11.19 -26.34
N ARG A 65 -12.11 -12.39 -25.88
CA ARG A 65 -12.24 -13.60 -26.71
C ARG A 65 -13.24 -13.35 -27.84
N ASP A 66 -14.42 -12.83 -27.51
CA ASP A 66 -15.52 -12.67 -28.46
C ASP A 66 -15.20 -11.58 -29.50
N HIS A 67 -14.49 -10.52 -29.11
CA HIS A 67 -13.93 -9.52 -30.04
C HIS A 67 -12.89 -10.14 -30.99
N ILE A 68 -11.92 -10.91 -30.47
CA ILE A 68 -10.90 -11.57 -31.30
C ILE A 68 -11.54 -12.61 -32.24
N LEU A 69 -12.59 -13.31 -31.80
CA LEU A 69 -13.32 -14.29 -32.63
C LEU A 69 -14.13 -13.66 -33.76
N LYS A 70 -14.63 -12.42 -33.61
CA LYS A 70 -15.25 -11.67 -34.72
C LYS A 70 -14.23 -11.37 -35.83
N ASN A 71 -13.01 -11.02 -35.45
CA ASN A 71 -11.96 -10.58 -36.38
C ASN A 71 -11.10 -11.74 -36.94
N ALA A 72 -11.37 -12.99 -36.56
CA ALA A 72 -10.67 -14.15 -37.07
C ALA A 72 -11.25 -14.60 -38.42
N THR A 73 -10.41 -14.85 -39.42
CA THR A 73 -10.85 -15.16 -40.79
C THR A 73 -11.22 -16.63 -40.97
N SER A 74 -10.52 -17.56 -40.32
CA SER A 74 -10.72 -19.02 -40.50
C SER A 74 -11.33 -19.74 -39.29
N SER A 75 -12.00 -20.87 -39.57
CA SER A 75 -12.51 -21.81 -38.56
C SER A 75 -11.38 -22.38 -37.67
N LYS A 76 -10.24 -22.74 -38.27
CA LYS A 76 -9.04 -23.23 -37.58
C LYS A 76 -8.47 -22.22 -36.57
N GLN A 77 -8.36 -20.94 -36.96
CA GLN A 77 -8.00 -19.87 -36.01
C GLN A 77 -9.05 -19.74 -34.89
N LYS A 78 -10.35 -19.72 -35.21
CA LYS A 78 -11.43 -19.60 -34.22
C LYS A 78 -11.38 -20.72 -33.18
N ALA A 79 -11.07 -21.95 -33.57
CA ALA A 79 -10.86 -23.08 -32.66
C ALA A 79 -9.65 -22.87 -31.73
N ILE A 80 -8.50 -22.47 -32.28
CA ILE A 80 -7.27 -22.19 -31.51
C ILE A 80 -7.49 -21.05 -30.49
N ILE A 81 -8.14 -19.96 -30.92
CA ILE A 81 -8.48 -18.81 -30.07
C ILE A 81 -9.39 -19.24 -28.91
N ARG A 82 -10.45 -20.01 -29.18
CA ARG A 82 -11.34 -20.57 -28.14
C ARG A 82 -10.54 -21.38 -27.11
N SER A 83 -9.76 -22.37 -27.56
CA SER A 83 -8.98 -23.25 -26.69
C SER A 83 -7.99 -22.48 -25.81
N ASN A 84 -7.26 -21.52 -26.38
CA ASN A 84 -6.26 -20.74 -25.65
C ASN A 84 -6.90 -19.76 -24.65
N MET A 85 -7.99 -19.09 -25.01
CA MET A 85 -8.70 -18.19 -24.09
C MET A 85 -9.36 -18.97 -22.94
N GLU A 86 -9.93 -20.14 -23.20
CA GLU A 86 -10.49 -21.00 -22.15
C GLU A 86 -9.41 -21.51 -21.17
N LYS A 87 -8.27 -21.98 -21.69
CA LYS A 87 -7.09 -22.35 -20.87
C LYS A 87 -6.62 -21.18 -20.00
N ASN A 88 -6.67 -19.95 -20.51
CA ASN A 88 -6.30 -18.75 -19.74
C ASN A 88 -7.35 -18.38 -18.68
N ILE A 89 -8.65 -18.49 -18.98
CA ILE A 89 -9.73 -18.29 -18.00
C ILE A 89 -9.61 -19.32 -16.86
N LYS A 90 -9.40 -20.61 -17.18
CA LYS A 90 -9.16 -21.70 -16.20
C LYS A 90 -7.91 -21.46 -15.34
N LYS A 91 -6.86 -20.82 -15.87
CA LYS A 91 -5.68 -20.40 -15.07
C LYS A 91 -6.02 -19.26 -14.11
N LEU A 92 -6.74 -18.24 -14.57
CA LEU A 92 -7.15 -17.08 -13.75
C LEU A 92 -8.02 -17.49 -12.55
N THR A 93 -8.94 -18.44 -12.73
CA THR A 93 -9.83 -18.94 -11.66
C THR A 93 -9.22 -20.06 -10.80
N SER A 94 -7.98 -20.47 -11.07
CA SER A 94 -7.34 -21.58 -10.37
C SER A 94 -7.16 -21.32 -8.86
N LYS A 95 -7.18 -22.39 -8.05
CA LYS A 95 -6.91 -22.32 -6.59
C LYS A 95 -5.61 -21.55 -6.27
N LYS A 96 -4.59 -21.66 -7.13
CA LYS A 96 -3.31 -20.93 -7.03
C LYS A 96 -3.47 -19.43 -7.23
N MET A 97 -4.17 -19.00 -8.28
CA MET A 97 -4.43 -17.57 -8.52
C MET A 97 -5.36 -16.98 -7.46
N ARG A 98 -6.43 -17.68 -7.06
CA ARG A 98 -7.33 -17.23 -5.99
C ARG A 98 -6.58 -17.03 -4.67
N LYS A 99 -5.62 -17.91 -4.33
CA LYS A 99 -4.71 -17.71 -3.18
C LYS A 99 -3.84 -16.46 -3.33
N ILE A 100 -3.22 -16.24 -4.49
CA ILE A 100 -2.41 -15.04 -4.75
C ILE A 100 -3.26 -13.76 -4.62
N ASN A 101 -4.49 -13.76 -5.15
CA ASN A 101 -5.42 -12.62 -5.05
C ASN A 101 -5.84 -12.36 -3.60
N LEU A 102 -6.06 -13.42 -2.80
CA LEU A 102 -6.31 -13.33 -1.36
C LEU A 102 -5.09 -12.78 -0.59
N ASP A 103 -3.89 -13.30 -0.82
CA ASP A 103 -2.66 -12.86 -0.17
C ASP A 103 -2.34 -11.38 -0.49
N GLN A 104 -2.58 -10.96 -1.74
CA GLN A 104 -2.51 -9.56 -2.16
C GLN A 104 -3.54 -8.70 -1.40
N CYS A 105 -4.82 -9.10 -1.39
CA CYS A 105 -5.88 -8.40 -0.67
C CYS A 105 -5.56 -8.25 0.83
N MET A 106 -5.10 -9.33 1.48
CA MET A 106 -4.68 -9.31 2.89
C MET A 106 -3.56 -8.29 3.12
N SER A 107 -2.58 -8.21 2.22
CA SER A 107 -1.46 -7.26 2.33
C SER A 107 -1.84 -5.79 2.10
N VAL A 108 -3.02 -5.51 1.53
CA VAL A 108 -3.52 -4.17 1.21
C VAL A 108 -4.61 -3.71 2.19
N PHE A 109 -5.58 -4.58 2.49
CA PHE A 109 -6.83 -4.24 3.19
C PHE A 109 -6.96 -4.84 4.59
N CYS A 110 -6.10 -5.81 4.93
CA CYS A 110 -6.04 -6.44 6.25
C CYS A 110 -4.67 -6.27 6.95
N ASN A 111 -3.89 -5.26 6.53
CA ASN A 111 -2.52 -5.02 6.95
C ASN A 111 -2.48 -4.03 8.12
N THR A 112 -2.75 -4.56 9.32
CA THR A 112 -2.86 -3.81 10.59
C THR A 112 -1.55 -3.20 11.10
N LYS A 113 -0.42 -3.45 10.42
CA LYS A 113 0.93 -3.08 10.87
C LYS A 113 1.49 -1.91 10.05
N GLY A 114 0.73 -0.80 9.96
CA GLY A 114 1.19 0.42 9.26
C GLY A 114 1.59 0.14 7.81
N CYS A 115 0.79 -0.67 7.09
CA CYS A 115 1.06 -1.07 5.71
C CYS A 115 2.42 -1.76 5.46
N LYS A 116 2.99 -2.43 6.46
CA LYS A 116 4.28 -3.15 6.38
C LYS A 116 4.34 -4.12 5.19
N GLY A 117 5.47 -4.11 4.48
CA GLY A 117 5.70 -4.89 3.27
C GLY A 117 5.12 -4.27 1.98
N THR A 118 4.61 -3.04 2.03
CA THR A 118 4.07 -2.31 0.87
C THR A 118 4.83 -1.01 0.60
N ILE A 119 4.60 -0.38 -0.55
CA ILE A 119 5.18 0.94 -0.87
C ILE A 119 4.72 2.07 0.07
N LEU A 120 3.70 1.82 0.91
CA LEU A 120 3.15 2.75 1.90
C LEU A 120 3.55 2.43 3.35
N GLU A 121 4.41 1.43 3.60
CA GLU A 121 5.01 1.19 4.93
C GLU A 121 5.72 2.47 5.43
N ASP A 122 5.58 2.83 6.70
CA ASP A 122 6.14 4.09 7.22
C ASP A 122 7.69 4.15 7.19
N GLY A 123 8.23 5.37 7.17
CA GLY A 123 9.67 5.66 7.31
C GLY A 123 10.33 6.28 6.08
N LYS A 124 11.46 6.98 6.29
CA LYS A 124 12.19 7.68 5.22
C LYS A 124 12.90 6.73 4.22
N LYS A 125 13.25 5.51 4.63
CA LYS A 125 13.92 4.51 3.78
C LYS A 125 12.90 3.79 2.87
N TYR A 126 13.36 3.22 1.76
CA TYR A 126 12.52 2.38 0.89
C TYR A 126 12.41 0.95 1.48
N PRO A 127 11.19 0.36 1.61
CA PRO A 127 11.01 -0.92 2.29
C PRO A 127 11.77 -2.09 1.65
N PRO A 128 12.64 -2.81 2.40
CA PRO A 128 13.42 -3.93 1.86
C PRO A 128 12.56 -5.07 1.30
N ALA A 129 11.43 -5.37 1.93
CA ALA A 129 10.49 -6.41 1.48
C ALA A 129 9.89 -6.12 0.10
N VAL A 130 9.66 -4.83 -0.24
CA VAL A 130 9.16 -4.44 -1.57
C VAL A 130 10.27 -4.56 -2.61
N LYS A 131 11.51 -4.19 -2.28
CA LYS A 131 12.67 -4.44 -3.15
C LYS A 131 12.81 -5.93 -3.45
N ALA A 132 12.81 -6.78 -2.42
CA ALA A 132 12.91 -8.23 -2.58
C ALA A 132 11.77 -8.82 -3.43
N ARG A 133 10.53 -8.30 -3.29
CA ARG A 133 9.39 -8.71 -4.13
C ARG A 133 9.58 -8.33 -5.60
N LEU A 134 10.00 -7.10 -5.89
CA LEU A 134 10.28 -6.64 -7.27
C LEU A 134 11.38 -7.48 -7.93
N PHE A 135 12.46 -7.76 -7.22
CA PHE A 135 13.60 -8.53 -7.74
C PHE A 135 13.27 -10.01 -7.98
N LYS A 136 12.27 -10.58 -7.28
CA LYS A 136 11.75 -11.94 -7.54
C LYS A 136 10.84 -12.03 -8.77
N ILE A 137 10.24 -10.93 -9.23
CA ILE A 137 9.33 -10.92 -10.38
C ILE A 137 10.09 -10.85 -11.70
N VAL A 138 11.23 -10.15 -11.74
CA VAL A 138 12.00 -9.90 -12.97
C VAL A 138 13.39 -10.50 -12.86
N LYS A 139 13.77 -11.38 -13.80
CA LYS A 139 15.07 -12.07 -13.80
C LYS A 139 16.24 -11.19 -14.27
N ASN A 140 16.00 -10.25 -15.18
CA ASN A 140 17.07 -9.41 -15.76
C ASN A 140 17.44 -8.22 -14.85
N LYS A 141 18.73 -8.08 -14.53
CA LYS A 141 19.32 -7.06 -13.63
C LYS A 141 19.01 -5.61 -14.06
N THR A 142 19.03 -5.31 -15.36
CA THR A 142 18.71 -3.98 -15.91
C THR A 142 17.24 -3.63 -15.67
N SER A 143 16.33 -4.57 -15.96
CA SER A 143 14.89 -4.38 -15.72
C SER A 143 14.53 -4.35 -14.22
N GLN A 144 15.20 -5.12 -13.37
CA GLN A 144 15.10 -4.99 -11.90
C GLN A 144 15.47 -3.57 -11.45
N ASN A 145 16.62 -3.06 -11.92
CA ASN A 145 17.09 -1.71 -11.57
C ASN A 145 16.15 -0.62 -12.09
N LYS A 146 15.61 -0.74 -13.31
CA LYS A 146 14.62 0.19 -13.87
C LYS A 146 13.35 0.22 -13.01
N LEU A 147 12.74 -0.94 -12.72
CA LEU A 147 11.54 -1.01 -11.87
C LEU A 147 11.79 -0.49 -10.44
N PHE A 148 12.97 -0.74 -9.87
CA PHE A 148 13.34 -0.23 -8.55
C PHE A 148 13.54 1.29 -8.55
N LYS A 149 14.11 1.87 -9.61
CA LYS A 149 14.24 3.33 -9.79
C LYS A 149 12.87 3.99 -9.88
N GLU A 150 11.97 3.46 -10.70
CA GLU A 150 10.60 4.00 -10.83
C GLU A 150 9.78 3.81 -9.55
N SER A 151 9.84 2.65 -8.89
CA SER A 151 9.14 2.45 -7.61
C SER A 151 9.68 3.37 -6.50
N LYS A 152 10.99 3.66 -6.47
CA LYS A 152 11.58 4.70 -5.60
C LYS A 152 11.02 6.09 -5.91
N LYS A 153 10.92 6.49 -7.19
CA LYS A 153 10.28 7.77 -7.58
C LYS A 153 8.85 7.84 -7.06
N ILE A 154 8.04 6.80 -7.32
CA ILE A 154 6.64 6.72 -6.88
C ILE A 154 6.54 6.90 -5.35
N ARG A 155 7.36 6.21 -4.55
CA ARG A 155 7.37 6.42 -3.09
C ARG A 155 7.77 7.85 -2.71
N LYS A 156 8.78 8.45 -3.36
CA LYS A 156 9.16 9.86 -3.12
C LYS A 156 8.00 10.82 -3.43
N THR A 157 7.27 10.62 -4.53
CA THR A 157 6.10 11.44 -4.91
C THR A 157 4.93 11.27 -3.94
N LEU A 158 4.72 10.06 -3.40
CA LEU A 158 3.66 9.78 -2.42
C LEU A 158 3.95 10.42 -1.06
N PHE A 159 5.17 10.24 -0.53
CA PHE A 159 5.56 10.72 0.80
C PHE A 159 5.97 12.22 0.81
N LYS A 160 6.48 12.75 -0.30
CA LYS A 160 7.20 14.04 -0.37
C LYS A 160 8.28 14.09 0.71
N ASN A 161 8.06 14.88 1.77
CA ASN A 161 8.97 15.05 2.92
C ASN A 161 8.47 14.36 4.21
N LYS A 162 7.29 13.71 4.17
CA LYS A 162 6.68 13.06 5.34
C LYS A 162 7.40 11.76 5.70
N SER A 163 7.35 11.40 6.99
CA SER A 163 7.74 10.07 7.49
C SER A 163 6.63 9.02 7.35
N SER A 164 5.36 9.45 7.32
CA SER A 164 4.17 8.61 7.15
C SER A 164 3.21 9.24 6.14
N VAL A 165 2.43 8.41 5.47
CA VAL A 165 1.29 8.80 4.63
C VAL A 165 0.00 8.07 5.05
N LEU A 166 -0.05 7.59 6.29
CA LEU A 166 -1.13 6.78 6.81
C LEU A 166 -1.91 7.51 7.90
N LYS A 167 -3.23 7.35 7.89
CA LYS A 167 -4.13 7.74 8.96
C LYS A 167 -5.02 6.54 9.28
N ASP A 168 -4.98 6.07 10.52
CA ASP A 168 -5.73 4.90 11.00
C ASP A 168 -5.52 3.60 10.17
N ASN A 169 -4.31 3.39 9.62
CA ASN A 169 -3.93 2.35 8.64
C ASN A 169 -4.51 2.52 7.20
N PHE A 170 -5.12 3.66 6.87
CA PHE A 170 -5.56 4.01 5.50
C PHE A 170 -4.63 5.07 4.90
N TYR A 171 -4.36 5.00 3.59
CA TYR A 171 -3.60 6.03 2.88
C TYR A 171 -4.31 7.40 2.98
N GLU A 172 -3.57 8.43 3.38
CA GLU A 172 -4.12 9.74 3.79
C GLU A 172 -4.95 10.48 2.72
N LYS A 173 -4.77 10.11 1.43
CA LYS A 173 -5.51 10.72 0.30
C LYS A 173 -6.73 9.91 -0.15
N LEU A 174 -7.07 8.81 0.51
CA LEU A 174 -8.33 8.12 0.27
C LEU A 174 -9.48 8.99 0.80
N SER A 175 -10.49 9.24 -0.03
CA SER A 175 -11.62 10.06 0.39
C SER A 175 -12.36 9.45 1.59
N PRO A 176 -12.96 10.26 2.49
CA PRO A 176 -13.72 9.75 3.63
C PRO A 176 -14.85 8.78 3.21
N LYS A 177 -15.48 9.03 2.05
CA LYS A 177 -16.47 8.14 1.42
C LYS A 177 -15.89 6.75 1.11
N MET A 178 -14.65 6.69 0.59
CA MET A 178 -13.96 5.42 0.32
C MET A 178 -13.51 4.72 1.62
N ILE A 179 -12.94 5.44 2.59
CA ILE A 179 -12.54 4.87 3.89
C ILE A 179 -13.76 4.29 4.63
N ASN A 180 -14.89 5.01 4.63
CA ASN A 180 -16.13 4.53 5.26
C ASN A 180 -16.73 3.32 4.51
N LYS A 181 -16.66 3.27 3.17
CA LYS A 181 -17.04 2.10 2.37
C LYS A 181 -16.18 0.87 2.73
N LEU A 182 -14.87 1.05 2.83
CA LEU A 182 -13.92 -0.01 3.23
C LEU A 182 -14.19 -0.53 4.64
N LYS A 183 -14.29 0.36 5.63
CA LYS A 183 -14.59 0.00 7.03
C LYS A 183 -15.95 -0.69 7.18
N LYS A 184 -17.01 -0.21 6.50
CA LYS A 184 -18.33 -0.88 6.46
C LYS A 184 -18.26 -2.30 5.87
N GLN A 185 -17.37 -2.53 4.91
CA GLN A 185 -17.15 -3.85 4.31
C GLN A 185 -16.16 -4.75 5.07
N LYS A 186 -15.70 -4.34 6.27
CA LYS A 186 -14.74 -5.03 7.16
C LYS A 186 -13.27 -5.00 6.73
N ALA A 187 -12.87 -4.11 5.82
CA ALA A 187 -11.43 -3.81 5.64
C ALA A 187 -10.91 -2.99 6.82
N VAL A 188 -9.70 -3.33 7.30
CA VAL A 188 -9.05 -2.70 8.48
C VAL A 188 -7.80 -1.88 8.13
N SER A 189 -7.37 -1.91 6.87
CA SER A 189 -6.37 -1.00 6.30
C SER A 189 -6.75 -0.55 4.90
N GLY A 190 -6.05 0.45 4.38
CA GLY A 190 -6.21 0.98 3.03
C GLY A 190 -4.85 1.27 2.39
N CYS A 191 -4.02 0.24 2.26
CA CYS A 191 -2.64 0.34 1.78
C CYS A 191 -2.56 0.36 0.25
N ALA A 192 -3.46 1.11 -0.39
CA ALA A 192 -3.57 1.28 -1.83
C ALA A 192 -3.59 2.77 -2.18
N THR A 193 -3.01 3.12 -3.32
CA THR A 193 -3.16 4.45 -3.92
C THR A 193 -4.42 4.49 -4.77
N HIS A 194 -4.85 5.69 -5.19
CA HIS A 194 -6.18 5.88 -5.78
C HIS A 194 -6.42 5.13 -7.11
N GLY A 195 -5.37 4.66 -7.79
CA GLY A 195 -5.47 3.86 -9.02
C GLY A 195 -5.60 2.34 -8.80
N PHE A 196 -5.81 1.88 -7.56
CA PHE A 196 -5.95 0.46 -7.19
C PHE A 196 -7.28 0.14 -6.46
N LEU A 197 -8.27 1.06 -6.47
CA LEU A 197 -9.42 1.05 -5.55
C LEU A 197 -10.74 1.60 -6.13
#